data_AF-A0A928AFW2-F1
#
_entry.id   AF-A0A928AFW2-F1
#
_cell.length_a   1.000
_cell.length_b   1.000
_cell.length_c   1.000
_cell.angle_alpha   90.00
_cell.angle_beta   90.00
_cell.angle_gamma   90.00
#
_symmetry.space_group_name_H-M   'P 1'
#
loop_
_entity.id
_entity.type
_entity.pdbx_description
1 polymer ?
#
loop_
_entity_poly.entity_id
_entity_poly.type
_entity_poly.pdbx_seq_one_letter_code
_entity_poly.pdbx_strand_id
1 'polypeptide(L)' 'QWIKESHDLGMYVNAWTVNKEEDIRWCIENGVDYITTDDPMLAKKLIKEMCR' A
#
# COMPACT_ATOMS: atom_id res chain seq x y z
N GLN A 1 8.83 6.72 9.80
CA GLN A 1 9.85 6.76 8.73
C GLN A 1 10.56 5.42 8.77
N TRP A 2 10.02 4.43 8.06
CA TRP A 2 10.57 3.07 8.01
C TRP A 2 10.37 2.50 6.61
N ILE A 3 9.26 2.88 5.94
CA ILE A 3 9.06 2.64 4.51
C ILE A 3 10.18 3.30 3.70
N LYS A 4 10.42 4.60 3.90
CA LYS A 4 11.55 5.29 3.26
C LYS A 4 12.90 4.64 3.59
N GLU A 5 13.15 4.28 4.84
CA GLU A 5 14.42 3.65 5.25
C GLU A 5 14.60 2.27 4.58
N SER A 6 13.51 1.51 4.42
CA SER A 6 13.50 0.24 3.69
C SER A 6 13.86 0.47 2.22
N HIS A 7 13.24 1.48 1.58
CA HIS A 7 13.57 1.85 0.20
C HIS A 7 15.01 2.36 0.05
N ASP A 8 15.52 3.15 1.00
CA ASP A 8 16.91 3.63 1.02
C ASP A 8 17.91 2.45 1.10
N LEU A 9 17.50 1.33 1.72
CA LEU A 9 18.25 0.07 1.78
C LEU A 9 17.99 -0.86 0.57
N GLY A 10 17.18 -0.45 -0.40
CA GLY A 10 16.82 -1.25 -1.57
C GLY A 10 15.84 -2.41 -1.25
N MET A 11 15.13 -2.34 -0.13
CA MET A 11 14.15 -3.33 0.30
C MET A 11 12.73 -2.95 -0.13
N TYR A 12 11.92 -3.95 -0.45
CA TYR A 12 10.48 -3.78 -0.67
C TYR A 12 9.71 -3.88 0.65
N VAL A 13 8.58 -3.16 0.72
CA VAL A 13 7.63 -3.20 1.83
C VAL A 13 6.34 -3.90 1.44
N ASN A 14 5.95 -4.91 2.21
CA ASN A 14 4.67 -5.59 2.08
C ASN A 14 3.83 -5.42 3.35
N ALA A 15 2.58 -4.99 3.20
CA ALA A 15 1.62 -4.84 4.29
C ALA A 15 0.55 -5.95 4.26
N TRP A 16 0.30 -6.58 5.40
CA TRP A 16 -0.68 -7.66 5.56
C TRP A 16 -1.34 -7.61 6.95
N THR A 17 -2.62 -7.93 7.14
CA THR A 17 -3.72 -7.95 6.14
C THR A 17 -4.46 -6.62 6.20
N VAL A 18 -4.54 -5.91 5.08
CA VAL A 18 -5.08 -4.54 5.02
C VAL A 18 -6.47 -4.53 4.41
N ASN A 19 -7.51 -4.49 5.24
CA ASN A 19 -8.91 -4.66 4.78
C ASN A 19 -9.72 -3.37 4.73
N LYS A 20 -9.28 -2.30 5.38
CA LYS A 20 -10.02 -1.04 5.40
C LYS A 20 -9.55 -0.11 4.29
N GLU A 21 -10.49 0.63 3.71
CA GLU A 21 -10.19 1.67 2.72
C GLU A 21 -9.17 2.70 3.25
N GLU A 22 -9.31 3.13 4.51
CA GLU A 22 -8.38 4.08 5.13
C GLU A 22 -6.93 3.58 5.14
N ASP A 23 -6.73 2.31 5.50
CA ASP A 23 -5.40 1.70 5.58
C ASP A 23 -4.82 1.43 4.18
N ILE A 24 -5.66 1.06 3.20
CA ILE A 24 -5.24 0.90 1.81
C ILE A 24 -4.78 2.25 1.23
N ARG A 25 -5.55 3.33 1.46
CA ARG A 25 -5.17 4.68 1.03
C ARG A 25 -3.85 5.10 1.66
N TRP A 26 -3.67 4.86 2.96
CA TRP A 26 -2.42 5.13 3.64
C TRP A 26 -1.23 4.36 3.03
N CYS A 27 -1.42 3.08 2.71
CA CYS A 27 -0.38 2.28 2.05
C CYS A 27 0.03 2.88 0.70
N ILE A 28 -0.96 3.29 -0.12
CA ILE A 28 -0.71 3.92 -1.43
C ILE A 28 0.04 5.24 -1.25
N GLU A 29 -0.43 6.12 -0.35
CA GLU A 29 0.18 7.43 -0.09
C GLU A 29 1.61 7.35 0.45
N ASN A 30 1.90 6.32 1.24
CA ASN A 30 3.22 6.14 1.85
C ASN A 30 4.17 5.30 1.00
N GLY A 31 3.74 4.84 -0.18
CA GLY A 31 4.59 4.09 -1.12
C GLY A 31 4.85 2.64 -0.70
N VAL A 32 3.90 1.98 -0.04
CA VAL A 32 3.99 0.53 0.21
C VAL A 32 3.95 -0.21 -1.13
N ASP A 33 4.90 -1.12 -1.33
CA ASP A 33 5.07 -1.82 -2.62
C ASP A 33 4.01 -2.90 -2.84
N TYR A 34 3.63 -3.61 -1.78
CA TYR A 34 2.66 -4.70 -1.84
C TYR A 34 1.62 -4.62 -0.73
N ILE A 35 0.35 -4.84 -1.10
CA ILE A 35 -0.78 -4.90 -0.17
C ILE A 35 -1.40 -6.28 -0.27
N THR A 36 -1.48 -6.99 0.85
CA THR A 36 -2.24 -8.23 1.00
C THR A 36 -3.57 -7.91 1.68
N THR A 37 -4.69 -8.21 1.01
CA THR A 37 -6.05 -7.85 1.44
C THR A 37 -7.05 -8.93 1.06
N ASP A 38 -8.13 -9.03 1.83
CA ASP A 38 -9.27 -9.89 1.52
C ASP A 38 -10.19 -9.25 0.44
N ASP A 39 -10.07 -7.94 0.20
CA ASP A 39 -10.81 -7.21 -0.84
C ASP A 39 -9.89 -6.61 -1.91
N PRO A 40 -9.39 -7.44 -2.86
CA PRO A 40 -8.52 -6.95 -3.94
C PRO A 40 -9.24 -6.01 -4.91
N MET A 41 -10.58 -6.03 -4.97
CA MET A 41 -11.35 -5.17 -5.86
C MET A 41 -11.39 -3.74 -5.34
N LEU A 42 -11.57 -3.57 -4.03
CA LEU A 42 -11.43 -2.27 -3.37
C LEU A 42 -10.03 -1.70 -3.56
N ALA A 43 -8.98 -2.48 -3.30
CA ALA A 43 -7.60 -2.02 -3.47
C ALA A 43 -7.32 -1.56 -4.91
N LYS A 44 -7.74 -2.35 -5.91
CA LYS A 44 -7.58 -2.01 -7.33
C LYS A 44 -8.34 -0.73 -7.73
N LYS A 45 -9.53 -0.52 -7.16
CA LYS A 45 -10.31 0.71 -7.38
C LYS A 45 -9.55 1.93 -6.85
N LEU A 46 -9.08 1.87 -5.61
CA LEU A 46 -8.37 2.97 -4.95
C LEU A 46 -7.07 3.34 -5.67
N ILE A 47 -6.28 2.35 -6.10
CA ILE A 47 -5.06 2.58 -6.89
C ILE A 47 -5.38 3.37 -8.18
N LYS A 48 -6.45 3.00 -8.90
CA LYS A 48 -6.87 3.70 -10.13
C LYS A 48 -7.39 5.11 -9.88
N GLU A 49 -7.95 5.38 -8.70
CA GLU A 49 -8.45 6.70 -8.32
C GLU A 49 -7.32 7.64 -7.89
N MET A 50 -6.32 7.11 -7.18
CA MET A 50 -5.25 7.90 -6.57
C MET A 50 -4.00 8.07 -7.46
N CYS A 51 -3.71 7.12 -8.35
CA CYS A 51 -2.53 7.16 -9.23
C CYS A 51 -2.82 7.71 -10.64
N ARG A 52 -3.72 8.71 -10.77
CA ARG A 52 -3.99 9.39 -12.04
C ARG A 52 -2.98 10.47 -12.36
#